data_AF-A0A6M0CH18-F1
#
_entry.id   AF-A0A6M0CH18-F1
#
_cell.length_a   1.000
_cell.length_b   1.000
_cell.length_c   1.000
_cell.angle_alpha   90.00
_cell.angle_beta   90.00
_cell.angle_gamma   90.00
#
_symmetry.space_group_name_H-M   'P 1'
#
loop_
_entity.id
_entity.type
_entity.pdbx_description
1 polymer ?
#
loop_
_entity_poly.entity_id
_entity_poly.type
_entity_poly.pdbx_seq_one_letter_code
_entity_poly.pdbx_strand_id
1 'polypeptide(L)'
;MTDNYPSTTEKHLENYLETDKPEEACGVFGIYAPEEDVTKLTYFGLYALQHRGQESAGIATFQDDRVYIHKGMGLVSQVFNESILQQLTG
;
A
#
# COMPACT_ATOMS: atom_id res chain seq x y z
N MET A 1 -27.56 -31.61 32.17
CA MET A 1 -27.34 -32.44 30.97
C MET A 1 -28.17 -31.89 29.83
N THR A 2 -27.61 -30.90 29.13
CA THR A 2 -27.84 -30.58 27.72
C THR A 2 -26.73 -29.60 27.38
N ASP A 3 -25.61 -30.13 26.89
CA ASP A 3 -24.55 -29.31 26.31
C ASP A 3 -25.06 -28.83 24.95
N ASN A 4 -25.47 -27.56 24.87
CA ASN A 4 -25.76 -26.89 23.60
C ASN A 4 -24.43 -26.54 22.93
N TYR A 5 -23.77 -27.54 22.35
CA TYR A 5 -22.64 -27.36 21.46
C TYR A 5 -23.19 -27.02 20.06
N PRO A 6 -22.84 -25.87 19.46
CA PRO A 6 -23.36 -25.50 18.15
C PRO A 6 -22.98 -26.57 17.13
N SER A 7 -23.95 -26.95 16.30
CA SER A 7 -23.77 -27.99 15.30
C SER A 7 -22.71 -27.57 14.28
N THR A 8 -21.88 -28.52 13.85
CA THR A 8 -20.75 -28.33 12.91
C THR A 8 -21.11 -27.52 11.65
N THR A 9 -22.38 -27.51 11.26
CA THR A 9 -22.94 -26.76 10.13
C THR A 9 -22.96 -25.24 10.33
N GLU A 10 -23.21 -24.74 11.55
CA GLU A 10 -23.21 -23.28 11.85
C GLU A 10 -21.80 -22.70 11.77
N LYS A 11 -20.80 -23.45 12.25
CA LYS A 11 -19.38 -23.11 12.15
C LYS A 11 -18.88 -22.97 10.70
N HIS A 12 -19.47 -23.74 9.77
CA HIS A 12 -19.11 -23.67 8.35
C HIS A 12 -19.69 -22.44 7.64
N LEU A 13 -20.84 -21.92 8.11
CA LEU A 13 -21.47 -20.71 7.57
C LEU A 13 -20.81 -19.43 8.11
N GLU A 14 -20.39 -19.42 9.37
CA GLU A 14 -19.60 -18.31 9.94
C GLU A 14 -18.27 -18.12 9.19
N ASN A 15 -17.56 -19.20 8.86
CA ASN A 15 -16.32 -19.14 8.08
C ASN A 15 -16.50 -18.53 6.69
N TYR A 16 -17.64 -18.75 6.03
CA TYR A 16 -17.93 -18.18 4.70
C TYR A 16 -18.18 -16.66 4.75
N LEU A 17 -18.69 -16.15 5.87
CA LEU A 17 -18.90 -14.72 6.10
C LEU A 17 -17.62 -14.00 6.57
N GLU A 18 -16.67 -14.72 7.16
CA GLU A 18 -15.39 -14.13 7.60
C GLU A 18 -14.40 -13.86 6.47
N THR A 19 -14.44 -14.65 5.39
CA THR A 19 -13.51 -14.52 4.24
C THR A 19 -13.80 -13.35 3.30
N ASP A 20 -14.91 -12.63 3.49
CA ASP A 20 -15.31 -11.47 2.66
C ASP A 20 -15.05 -10.12 3.37
N LYS A 21 -14.18 -10.12 4.38
CA LYS A 21 -13.72 -8.89 5.02
C LYS A 21 -12.54 -8.31 4.21
N PRO A 22 -12.48 -6.99 3.98
CA PRO A 22 -11.30 -6.37 3.38
C PRO A 22 -10.08 -6.67 4.26
N GLU A 23 -9.15 -7.48 3.77
CA GLU A 23 -7.87 -7.66 4.44
C GLU A 23 -6.99 -6.42 4.22
N GLU A 24 -6.39 -5.92 5.29
CA GLU A 24 -5.35 -4.88 5.20
C GLU A 24 -4.18 -5.44 4.39
N ALA A 25 -3.99 -4.95 3.17
CA ALA A 25 -2.96 -5.45 2.27
C ALA A 25 -2.22 -4.27 1.64
N CYS A 26 -0.92 -4.10 1.92
CA CYS A 26 -0.14 -3.00 1.38
C CYS A 26 -0.17 -2.94 -0.18
N GLY A 27 -0.24 -1.72 -0.73
CA GLY A 27 -0.10 -1.48 -2.17
C GLY A 27 1.35 -1.32 -2.60
N VAL A 28 1.72 -1.85 -3.77
CA VAL A 28 3.05 -1.65 -4.39
C VAL A 28 2.86 -1.11 -5.80
N PHE A 29 3.68 -0.13 -6.17
CA PHE A 29 3.76 0.42 -7.52
C PHE A 29 5.24 0.51 -7.93
N GLY A 30 5.52 0.21 -9.20
CA GLY A 30 6.86 0.34 -9.77
C GLY A 30 6.78 0.72 -11.24
N ILE A 31 7.71 1.57 -11.68
CA ILE A 31 7.77 2.08 -13.05
C ILE A 31 9.22 2.19 -13.49
N TYR A 32 9.47 1.87 -14.77
CA TYR A 32 10.72 2.15 -15.46
C TYR A 32 10.38 2.88 -16.75
N ALA A 33 10.73 4.16 -16.82
CA ALA A 33 10.44 5.02 -17.96
C ALA A 33 11.53 6.12 -18.05
N PRO A 34 12.66 5.87 -18.73
CA PRO A 34 13.83 6.76 -18.72
C PRO A 34 13.60 8.20 -19.22
N GLU A 35 12.50 8.45 -19.92
CA GLU A 35 12.17 9.77 -20.49
C GLU A 35 11.06 10.49 -19.73
N GLU A 36 10.56 9.91 -18.63
CA GLU A 36 9.41 10.40 -17.87
C GLU A 36 9.79 10.74 -16.42
N ASP A 37 8.98 11.55 -15.75
CA ASP A 37 9.10 11.81 -14.31
C ASP A 37 8.57 10.61 -13.51
N VAL A 38 9.40 9.57 -13.40
CA VAL A 38 9.09 8.31 -12.70
C VAL A 38 8.73 8.53 -11.23
N THR A 39 9.25 9.58 -10.61
CA THR A 39 8.96 9.95 -9.22
C THR A 39 7.52 10.43 -9.06
N LYS A 40 7.07 11.36 -9.92
CA LYS A 40 5.66 11.83 -9.89
C LYS A 40 4.70 10.74 -10.30
N LEU A 41 5.04 9.94 -11.31
CA LEU A 41 4.22 8.80 -11.72
C LEU A 41 4.08 7.77 -10.60
N THR A 42 5.17 7.50 -9.87
CA THR A 42 5.13 6.63 -8.68
C THR A 42 4.26 7.21 -7.58
N TYR A 43 4.37 8.51 -7.29
CA TYR A 43 3.48 9.19 -6.34
C TYR A 43 2.01 9.01 -6.72
N PHE A 44 1.63 9.25 -7.98
CA PHE A 44 0.24 9.08 -8.41
C PHE A 44 -0.23 7.62 -8.37
N GLY A 45 0.64 6.68 -8.72
CA GLY A 45 0.37 5.25 -8.60
C GLY A 45 0.09 4.84 -7.15
N LEU A 46 0.93 5.25 -6.21
CA LEU A 46 0.72 5.02 -4.78
C LEU A 46 -0.53 5.72 -4.25
N TYR A 47 -0.80 6.95 -4.71
CA TYR A 47 -2.00 7.69 -4.34
C TYR A 47 -3.27 6.95 -4.78
N ALA A 48 -3.29 6.42 -6.01
CA ALA A 48 -4.40 5.59 -6.49
C ALA A 48 -4.57 4.30 -5.66
N LEU A 49 -3.48 3.75 -5.13
CA LEU A 49 -3.46 2.56 -4.27
C LEU A 49 -3.67 2.87 -2.77
N GLN A 50 -3.90 4.12 -2.37
CA GLN A 50 -4.00 4.49 -0.95
C GLN A 50 -5.06 3.70 -0.16
N HIS A 51 -6.12 3.25 -0.83
CA HIS A 51 -7.17 2.42 -0.22
C HIS A 51 -6.68 1.05 0.27
N ARG A 52 -5.47 0.63 -0.13
CA ARG A 52 -4.83 -0.62 0.28
C ARG A 52 -4.01 -0.49 1.58
N GLY A 53 -3.60 0.72 1.96
CA GLY A 53 -2.89 0.95 3.21
C GLY A 53 -2.75 2.44 3.51
N GLN A 54 -2.99 2.84 4.76
CA GLN A 54 -3.05 4.24 5.18
C GLN A 54 -2.02 4.60 6.26
N GLU A 55 -1.27 3.62 6.76
CA GLU A 55 -0.39 3.80 7.91
C GLU A 55 0.95 4.47 7.54
N SER A 56 1.48 4.17 6.35
CA SER A 56 2.77 4.70 5.88
C SER A 56 2.87 4.65 4.36
N ALA A 57 3.81 5.42 3.81
CA ALA A 57 4.16 5.38 2.40
C ALA A 57 5.67 5.56 2.20
N GLY A 58 6.19 5.07 1.08
CA GLY A 58 7.60 5.16 0.72
C GLY A 58 7.82 5.11 -0.78
N ILE A 59 8.81 5.87 -1.27
CA ILE A 59 9.28 5.85 -2.65
C ILE A 59 10.80 5.67 -2.61
N ALA A 60 11.29 4.77 -3.47
CA ALA A 60 12.70 4.60 -3.75
C ALA A 60 12.92 4.73 -5.27
N THR A 61 13.87 5.56 -5.66
CA THR A 61 14.29 5.75 -7.06
C THR A 61 15.76 5.42 -7.22
N PHE A 62 16.18 5.12 -8.45
CA PHE A 62 17.56 4.75 -8.76
C PHE A 62 18.07 5.55 -9.95
N GLN A 63 19.16 6.27 -9.75
CA GLN A 63 19.84 7.05 -10.78
C GLN A 63 21.34 7.13 -10.47
N ASP A 64 22.19 7.06 -11.50
CA ASP A 64 23.65 7.24 -11.39
C ASP A 64 24.31 6.34 -10.33
N ASP A 65 23.95 5.05 -10.33
CA ASP A 65 24.40 4.04 -9.34
C ASP A 65 24.06 4.39 -7.87
N ARG A 66 23.05 5.24 -7.66
CA ARG A 66 22.58 5.66 -6.34
C ARG A 66 21.09 5.42 -6.19
N VAL A 67 20.70 5.02 -4.98
CA VAL A 67 19.29 4.89 -4.59
C VAL A 67 18.91 6.11 -3.74
N TYR A 68 17.84 6.79 -4.11
CA TYR A 68 17.23 7.86 -3.33
C TYR A 68 15.96 7.31 -2.69
N ILE A 69 15.79 7.52 -1.38
CA ILE A 69 14.68 6.93 -0.62
C ILE A 69 14.07 7.99 0.29
N HIS A 70 12.74 8.08 0.27
CA HIS A 70 11.98 8.80 1.28
C HIS A 70 10.79 7.95 1.71
N LYS A 71 10.55 7.90 3.02
CA LYS A 71 9.42 7.18 3.62
C LYS A 71 8.96 7.87 4.89
N GLY A 72 7.68 7.73 5.21
CA GLY A 72 7.08 8.34 6.39
C GLY A 72 5.77 7.66 6.79
N MET A 73 5.32 7.98 7.99
CA MET A 73 3.99 7.60 8.48
C MET A 73 2.92 8.52 7.89
N GLY A 74 1.72 7.97 7.71
CA GLY A 74 0.56 8.66 7.19
C GLY A 74 0.31 8.43 5.70
N LEU A 75 -0.62 9.22 5.16
CA LEU A 75 -1.06 9.13 3.77
C LEU A 75 0.06 9.54 2.81
N VAL A 76 0.02 9.04 1.57
CA VAL A 76 0.93 9.38 0.48
C VAL A 76 1.05 10.90 0.32
N SER A 77 -0.05 11.65 0.33
CA SER A 77 -0.02 13.13 0.22
C SER A 77 0.53 13.86 1.45
N GLN A 78 0.63 13.19 2.59
CA GLN A 78 1.24 13.74 3.81
C GLN A 78 2.75 13.46 3.83
N VAL A 79 3.15 12.29 3.34
CA VAL A 79 4.56 11.87 3.25
C VAL A 79 5.29 12.61 2.13
N PHE A 80 4.64 12.89 1.00
CA PHE A 80 5.27 13.51 -0.17
C PHE A 80 4.66 14.88 -0.49
N ASN A 81 5.49 15.91 -0.41
CA ASN A 81 5.23 17.22 -0.99
C ASN A 81 6.18 17.48 -2.18
N GLU A 82 5.96 18.57 -2.93
CA GLU A 82 6.75 18.87 -4.13
C GLU A 82 8.27 18.95 -3.85
N SER A 83 8.67 19.49 -2.70
CA SER A 83 10.08 19.59 -2.30
C SER A 83 10.71 18.21 -2.10
N ILE A 84 9.99 17.29 -1.45
CA ILE A 84 10.43 15.91 -1.25
C ILE A 84 10.49 15.16 -2.58
N LEU A 85 9.49 15.31 -3.44
CA LEU A 85 9.46 14.67 -4.76
C LEU A 85 10.66 15.12 -5.61
N GLN A 86 11.03 16.41 -5.57
CA GLN A 86 12.21 16.93 -6.29
C GLN A 86 13.54 16.35 -5.78
N GLN A 87 13.60 15.84 -4.55
CA GLN A 87 14.81 15.21 -3.99
C GLN A 87 14.96 13.74 -4.38
N LEU A 88 13.89 13.09 -4.85
CA LEU A 88 13.88 11.71 -5.31
C LEU A 88 14.15 11.69 -6.81
N THR A 89 15.42 11.82 -7.19
CA THR A 89 15.84 11.78 -8.60
C THR A 89 15.87 10.33 -9.10
N GLY A 90 15.35 10.08 -10.29
CA GLY A 90 15.09 8.75 -10.84
C GLY A 90 14.75 8.84 -12.32
#